data_AF-A0A0W8CIP2-F1
#
_entry.id   AF-A0A0W8CIP2-F1
#
_cell.length_a   1.000
_cell.length_b   1.000
_cell.length_c   1.000
_cell.angle_alpha   90.00
_cell.angle_beta   90.00
_cell.angle_gamma   90.00
#
_symmetry.space_group_name_H-M   'P 1'
#
loop_
_entity.id
_entity.type
_entity.pdbx_description
1 polymer ?
#
loop_
_entity_poly.entity_id
_entity_poly.type
_entity_poly.pdbx_seq_one_letter_code
_entity_poly.pdbx_strand_id
1 'polypeptide(L)'
;MYNTTIASWDSNAALTQTNQTSLMTLFLIRVNFSLGELPAGLQSPDFPQSLGDIEICITNLRSFPDDIDMKWPRFGSIYIEASQLHEVPASLVRLAPFDLSLSMNPISVLPPQLFEEESVAYLSFGGTLITQLPENVTKLSSSLGDLNLSYNNLSFLWSWIDPIIDHEPNTPLSLAGTPYCRDLERIFTGEQTNFLSIPPLSQNNAEMSIFADASVGNWATLKKSVSCAEQDRTWYPIDFEDQYSSIRIVDG
;
A
#
# COMPACT_ATOMS: atom_id res chain seq x y z
N MET A 1 -7.51 19.01 5.77
CA MET A 1 -8.97 19.11 5.71
C MET A 1 -9.55 17.83 6.30
N TYR A 2 -10.54 17.97 7.19
CA TYR A 2 -11.13 16.83 7.90
C TYR A 2 -12.65 16.91 7.82
N ASN A 3 -13.31 15.78 7.56
CA ASN A 3 -14.78 15.61 7.58
C ASN A 3 -15.54 16.74 6.88
N THR A 4 -15.30 16.89 5.58
CA THR A 4 -15.86 17.99 4.78
C THR A 4 -16.22 17.53 3.38
N THR A 5 -17.05 18.31 2.68
CA THR A 5 -17.33 18.11 1.26
C THR A 5 -16.66 19.22 0.45
N ILE A 6 -15.83 18.85 -0.51
CA ILE A 6 -15.27 19.77 -1.49
C ILE A 6 -16.23 19.84 -2.66
N ALA A 7 -17.00 20.93 -2.70
CA ALA A 7 -17.89 21.25 -3.83
C ALA A 7 -17.08 21.54 -5.10
N SER A 8 -16.03 22.36 -4.97
CA SER A 8 -15.11 22.71 -6.04
C SER A 8 -13.74 23.07 -5.46
N TRP A 9 -12.68 22.67 -6.16
CA TRP A 9 -11.33 23.15 -5.91
C TRP A 9 -10.62 23.24 -7.26
N ASP A 10 -10.79 24.41 -7.87
CA ASP A 10 -10.42 24.67 -9.25
C ASP A 10 -8.93 25.04 -9.37
N SER A 11 -8.41 25.02 -10.61
CA SER A 11 -7.01 25.36 -10.92
C SER A 11 -6.60 26.77 -10.47
N ASN A 12 -7.54 27.70 -10.36
CA ASN A 12 -7.26 29.08 -9.92
C ASN A 12 -6.94 29.18 -8.43
N ALA A 13 -7.33 28.17 -7.65
CA ALA A 13 -7.01 28.01 -6.23
C ALA A 13 -6.02 26.86 -6.02
N ALA A 14 -5.27 26.48 -7.05
CA ALA A 14 -4.35 25.36 -6.96
C ALA A 14 -3.23 25.60 -5.95
N LEU A 15 -2.79 24.51 -5.32
CA LEU A 15 -1.54 24.52 -4.59
C LEU A 15 -0.40 24.70 -5.60
N THR A 16 0.43 25.71 -5.37
CA THR A 16 1.59 25.98 -6.21
C THR A 16 2.83 26.19 -5.35
N GLN A 17 3.99 25.77 -5.86
CA GLN A 17 5.29 25.98 -5.23
C GLN A 17 5.52 27.46 -4.96
N THR A 18 5.05 28.32 -5.86
CA THR A 18 5.16 29.78 -5.75
C THR A 18 4.39 30.34 -4.55
N ASN A 19 3.19 29.81 -4.26
CA ASN A 19 2.31 30.35 -3.22
C ASN A 19 2.42 29.59 -1.88
N GLN A 20 2.81 28.32 -1.91
CA GLN A 20 2.93 27.43 -0.76
C GLN A 20 4.36 26.91 -0.63
N THR A 21 5.33 27.82 -0.53
CA THR A 21 6.77 27.51 -0.53
C THR A 21 7.26 26.60 0.59
N SER A 22 6.48 26.46 1.66
CA SER A 22 6.85 25.74 2.88
C SER A 22 5.84 24.66 3.27
N LEU A 23 4.91 24.30 2.37
CA LEU A 23 3.91 23.28 2.66
C LEU A 23 4.59 21.90 2.60
N MET A 24 4.61 21.20 3.74
CA MET A 24 5.31 19.92 3.89
C MET A 24 4.35 18.73 3.95
N THR A 25 3.15 18.94 4.48
CA THR A 25 2.14 17.89 4.65
C THR A 25 0.78 18.32 4.09
N LEU A 26 0.05 17.38 3.52
CA LEU A 26 -1.31 17.57 3.03
C LEU A 26 -2.20 16.41 3.49
N PHE A 27 -3.12 16.70 4.41
CA PHE A 27 -4.08 15.72 4.91
C PHE A 27 -5.49 16.02 4.40
N LEU A 28 -6.11 15.05 3.74
CA LEU A 28 -7.48 15.07 3.21
C LEU A 28 -8.25 13.88 3.76
N ILE A 29 -8.82 14.05 4.94
CA ILE A 29 -9.32 12.95 5.76
C ILE A 29 -10.83 13.05 5.86
N ARG A 30 -11.57 11.96 5.57
CA ARG A 30 -13.04 12.00 5.53
C ARG A 30 -13.58 13.07 4.59
N VAL A 31 -12.86 13.33 3.50
CA VAL A 31 -13.24 14.32 2.49
C VAL A 31 -14.12 13.66 1.44
N ASN A 32 -15.26 14.28 1.15
CA ASN A 32 -16.10 13.93 0.02
C ASN A 32 -15.77 14.86 -1.17
N PHE A 33 -15.17 14.30 -2.20
CA PHE A 33 -14.96 14.96 -3.48
C PHE A 33 -16.23 14.85 -4.32
N SER A 34 -16.82 15.97 -4.74
CA SER A 34 -18.10 15.96 -5.45
C SER A 34 -18.10 15.11 -6.73
N LEU A 35 -16.93 15.03 -7.39
CA LEU A 35 -16.73 14.19 -8.57
C LEU A 35 -15.99 12.89 -8.25
N GLY A 36 -15.65 12.56 -7.01
CA GLY A 36 -14.82 11.39 -6.65
C GLY A 36 -13.49 11.30 -7.38
N GLU A 37 -12.99 12.44 -7.85
CA GLU A 37 -11.74 12.61 -8.59
C GLU A 37 -10.83 13.55 -7.80
N LEU A 38 -9.52 13.42 -8.01
CA LEU A 38 -8.56 14.36 -7.44
C LEU A 38 -8.88 15.77 -7.97
N PRO A 39 -9.14 16.78 -7.12
CA PRO A 39 -9.53 18.10 -7.60
C PRO A 39 -8.42 18.78 -8.41
N ALA A 40 -8.81 19.64 -9.36
CA ALA A 40 -7.87 20.36 -10.22
C ALA A 40 -6.87 21.23 -9.43
N GLY A 41 -7.27 21.73 -8.26
CA GLY A 41 -6.39 22.47 -7.37
C GLY A 41 -5.23 21.66 -6.80
N LEU A 42 -5.26 20.33 -6.90
CA LEU A 42 -4.16 19.43 -6.53
C LEU A 42 -3.35 18.93 -7.72
N GLN A 43 -3.62 19.46 -8.92
CA GLN A 43 -3.03 19.01 -10.18
C GLN A 43 -2.22 20.10 -10.89
N SER A 44 -1.73 21.09 -10.16
CA SER A 44 -0.89 22.15 -10.73
C SER A 44 0.39 21.55 -11.34
N PRO A 45 0.85 22.03 -12.51
CA PRO A 45 2.20 21.71 -12.99
C PRO A 45 3.31 22.35 -12.13
N ASP A 46 2.99 23.41 -11.38
CA ASP A 46 3.87 24.02 -10.38
C ASP A 46 3.54 23.47 -8.97
N PHE A 47 3.21 22.19 -8.81
CA PHE A 47 2.80 21.66 -7.51
C PHE A 47 3.95 21.74 -6.47
N PRO A 48 3.69 22.01 -5.17
CA PRO A 48 4.74 22.14 -4.18
C PRO A 48 5.59 20.87 -4.05
N GLN A 49 6.87 20.95 -4.39
CA GLN A 49 7.82 19.83 -4.33
C GLN A 49 8.34 19.59 -2.91
N SER A 50 8.06 20.51 -1.98
CA SER A 50 8.33 20.36 -0.56
C SER A 50 7.34 19.44 0.16
N LEU A 51 6.21 19.09 -0.47
CA LEU A 51 5.21 18.18 0.11
C LEU A 51 5.80 16.78 0.24
N GLY A 52 6.35 16.46 1.41
CA GLY A 52 6.91 15.15 1.70
C GLY A 52 5.88 14.14 2.16
N ASP A 53 4.66 14.58 2.49
CA ASP A 53 3.63 13.72 3.09
C ASP A 53 2.25 14.12 2.57
N ILE A 54 1.59 13.22 1.85
CA ILE A 54 0.27 13.42 1.25
C ILE A 54 -0.63 12.26 1.65
N GLU A 55 -1.64 12.56 2.46
CA GLU A 55 -2.59 11.55 2.95
C GLU A 55 -4.02 11.91 2.54
N ILE A 56 -4.66 11.00 1.83
CA ILE A 56 -6.03 11.10 1.32
C ILE A 56 -6.78 9.86 1.82
N CYS A 57 -7.28 9.94 3.06
CA CYS A 57 -7.79 8.78 3.77
C CYS A 57 -9.30 8.87 4.03
N ILE A 58 -9.99 7.75 3.86
CA ILE A 58 -11.44 7.65 4.05
C ILE A 58 -12.19 8.63 3.14
N THR A 59 -11.99 8.50 1.82
CA THR A 59 -12.61 9.41 0.85
C THR A 59 -13.46 8.63 -0.16
N ASN A 60 -14.17 9.34 -1.03
CA ASN A 60 -14.84 8.74 -2.18
C ASN A 60 -14.00 8.84 -3.48
N LEU A 61 -12.67 8.99 -3.36
CA LEU A 61 -11.77 9.04 -4.50
C LEU A 61 -11.77 7.69 -5.23
N ARG A 62 -12.22 7.68 -6.49
CA ARG A 62 -12.38 6.47 -7.31
C ARG A 62 -11.47 6.42 -8.53
N SER A 63 -10.91 7.56 -8.92
CA SER A 63 -10.00 7.67 -10.06
C SER A 63 -8.91 8.71 -9.77
N PHE A 64 -7.79 8.54 -10.46
CA PHE A 64 -6.61 9.37 -10.28
C PHE A 64 -6.10 9.87 -11.64
N PRO A 65 -5.53 11.08 -11.74
CA PRO A 65 -5.04 11.62 -13.01
C PRO A 65 -3.88 10.81 -13.59
N ASP A 66 -3.88 10.63 -14.91
CA ASP A 66 -2.86 9.86 -15.63
C ASP A 66 -1.50 10.54 -15.72
N ASP A 67 -1.34 11.79 -15.28
CA ASP A 67 -0.11 12.59 -15.44
C ASP A 67 0.44 13.11 -14.10
N ILE A 68 0.00 12.55 -12.98
CA ILE A 68 0.38 13.02 -11.64
C ILE A 68 1.89 12.88 -11.38
N ASP A 69 2.54 11.92 -12.05
CA ASP A 69 3.97 11.64 -11.99
C ASP A 69 4.83 12.78 -12.54
N MET A 70 4.22 13.67 -13.33
CA MET A 70 4.86 14.87 -13.86
C MET A 70 4.70 16.08 -12.93
N LYS A 71 3.90 15.95 -11.86
CA LYS A 71 3.44 17.07 -11.04
C LYS A 71 3.82 16.88 -9.57
N TRP A 72 3.50 15.74 -8.99
CA TRP A 72 3.71 15.47 -7.56
C TRP A 72 5.16 15.10 -7.24
N PRO A 73 5.59 15.33 -5.99
CA PRO A 73 6.95 15.02 -5.55
C PRO A 73 7.20 13.51 -5.50
N ARG A 74 8.34 13.07 -6.03
CA ARG A 74 8.74 11.66 -6.10
C ARG A 74 9.23 11.07 -4.78
N PHE A 75 9.70 11.90 -3.85
CA PHE A 75 10.33 11.43 -2.60
C PHE A 75 9.38 11.49 -1.39
N GLY A 76 8.10 11.73 -1.62
CA GLY A 76 7.11 11.82 -0.55
C GLY A 76 6.52 10.47 -0.16
N SER A 77 5.94 10.43 1.04
CA SER A 77 5.02 9.41 1.49
C SER A 77 3.62 9.75 0.97
N ILE A 78 2.98 8.80 0.28
CA ILE A 78 1.65 8.99 -0.32
C ILE A 78 0.71 7.90 0.18
N TYR A 79 -0.26 8.29 0.99
CA TYR A 79 -1.28 7.39 1.50
C TYR A 79 -2.63 7.76 0.89
N ILE A 80 -3.22 6.82 0.15
CA ILE A 80 -4.58 6.97 -0.38
C ILE A 80 -5.37 5.78 0.13
N GLU A 81 -5.77 5.83 1.40
CA GLU A 81 -6.31 4.68 2.13
C GLU A 81 -7.83 4.77 2.29
N ALA A 82 -8.48 3.62 2.45
CA ALA A 82 -9.92 3.52 2.70
C ALA A 82 -10.76 4.35 1.72
N SER A 83 -10.34 4.38 0.45
CA SER A 83 -10.99 5.12 -0.62
C SER A 83 -11.70 4.15 -1.58
N GLN A 84 -11.90 4.53 -2.85
CA GLN A 84 -12.69 3.75 -3.82
C GLN A 84 -11.89 3.40 -5.09
N LEU A 85 -10.56 3.35 -5.01
CA LEU A 85 -9.71 2.94 -6.13
C LEU A 85 -9.88 1.43 -6.40
N HIS A 86 -10.25 1.07 -7.62
CA HIS A 86 -10.44 -0.34 -8.01
C HIS A 86 -9.18 -0.98 -8.61
N GLU A 87 -8.21 -0.15 -8.96
CA GLU A 87 -6.91 -0.51 -9.51
C GLU A 87 -5.85 0.45 -8.99
N VAL A 88 -4.58 0.06 -9.10
CA VAL A 88 -3.45 0.97 -8.84
C VAL A 88 -3.32 1.93 -10.03
N PRO A 89 -3.45 3.25 -9.83
CA PRO A 89 -3.25 4.21 -10.90
C PRO A 89 -1.86 4.10 -11.53
N ALA A 90 -1.79 4.01 -12.87
CA ALA A 90 -0.53 3.87 -13.58
C ALA A 90 0.44 5.04 -13.34
N SER A 91 -0.10 6.23 -13.07
CA SER A 91 0.68 7.42 -12.72
C SER A 91 1.31 7.32 -11.33
N LEU A 92 0.71 6.62 -10.36
CA LEU A 92 1.37 6.36 -9.06
C LEU A 92 2.50 5.34 -9.20
N VAL A 93 2.34 4.36 -10.08
CA VAL A 93 3.42 3.40 -10.41
C VAL A 93 4.62 4.13 -11.01
N ARG A 94 4.39 5.05 -11.97
CA ARG A 94 5.48 5.85 -12.57
C ARG A 94 6.05 6.91 -11.64
N LEU A 95 5.23 7.45 -10.73
CA LEU A 95 5.69 8.39 -9.71
C LEU A 95 6.68 7.72 -8.76
N ALA A 96 6.43 6.44 -8.44
CA ALA A 96 7.26 5.60 -7.58
C ALA A 96 7.65 6.30 -6.26
N PRO A 97 6.66 6.74 -5.46
CA PRO A 97 6.91 7.43 -4.21
C PRO A 97 7.68 6.54 -3.23
N PHE A 98 8.38 7.17 -2.28
CA PHE A 98 9.20 6.43 -1.31
C PHE A 98 8.33 5.49 -0.46
N ASP A 99 7.19 5.99 0.03
CA ASP A 99 6.17 5.20 0.71
C ASP A 99 4.85 5.29 -0.05
N LEU A 100 4.22 4.14 -0.31
CA LEU A 100 2.90 4.09 -0.91
C LEU A 100 1.98 3.18 -0.10
N SER A 101 0.87 3.74 0.38
CA SER A 101 -0.23 2.95 0.90
C SER A 101 -1.50 3.17 0.08
N LEU A 102 -2.04 2.07 -0.46
CA LEU A 102 -3.36 2.02 -1.09
C LEU A 102 -4.30 1.08 -0.32
N SER A 103 -4.01 0.85 0.95
CA SER A 103 -4.76 -0.05 1.82
C SER A 103 -6.24 0.31 1.90
N MET A 104 -7.08 -0.70 2.13
CA MET A 104 -8.53 -0.57 2.28
C MET A 104 -9.24 0.03 1.04
N ASN A 105 -8.61 -0.01 -0.14
CA ASN A 105 -9.28 0.22 -1.41
C ASN A 105 -9.75 -1.11 -2.05
N PRO A 106 -10.78 -1.10 -2.91
CA PRO A 106 -11.25 -2.29 -3.62
C PRO A 106 -10.32 -2.75 -4.77
N ILE A 107 -9.00 -2.67 -4.58
CA ILE A 107 -7.98 -3.10 -5.54
C ILE A 107 -7.89 -4.62 -5.55
N SER A 108 -7.96 -5.23 -6.73
CA SER A 108 -7.88 -6.70 -6.88
C SER A 108 -6.63 -7.20 -7.61
N VAL A 109 -5.93 -6.31 -8.31
CA VAL A 109 -4.73 -6.62 -9.10
C VAL A 109 -3.66 -5.58 -8.84
N LEU A 110 -2.43 -6.05 -8.64
CA LEU A 110 -1.25 -5.20 -8.53
C LEU A 110 -0.38 -5.33 -9.79
N PRO A 111 0.08 -4.22 -10.40
CA PRO A 111 1.04 -4.27 -11.49
C PRO A 111 2.43 -4.71 -10.97
N PRO A 112 3.20 -5.53 -11.73
CA PRO A 112 4.52 -5.99 -11.32
C PRO A 112 5.52 -4.86 -11.09
N GLN A 113 5.40 -3.76 -11.83
CA GLN A 113 6.31 -2.62 -11.75
C GLN A 113 6.37 -1.97 -10.36
N LEU A 114 5.32 -2.10 -9.53
CA LEU A 114 5.36 -1.64 -8.14
C LEU A 114 6.51 -2.25 -7.33
N PHE A 115 6.86 -3.50 -7.64
CA PHE A 115 7.87 -4.26 -6.93
C PHE A 115 9.25 -4.16 -7.57
N GLU A 116 9.37 -3.49 -8.72
CA GLU A 116 10.60 -3.40 -9.51
C GLU A 116 11.32 -2.05 -9.35
N GLU A 117 10.63 -1.03 -8.85
CA GLU A 117 11.15 0.34 -8.73
C GLU A 117 12.06 0.53 -7.50
N GLU A 118 13.32 0.92 -7.76
CA GLU A 118 14.36 1.06 -6.72
C GLU A 118 14.18 2.27 -5.80
N SER A 119 13.23 3.17 -6.08
CA SER A 119 12.91 4.30 -5.20
C SER A 119 11.88 4.00 -4.14
N VAL A 120 11.12 2.91 -4.28
CA VAL A 120 10.03 2.55 -3.37
C VAL A 120 10.59 1.68 -2.25
N ALA A 121 10.42 2.13 -1.00
CA ALA A 121 10.90 1.41 0.16
C ALA A 121 9.78 0.75 0.95
N TYR A 122 8.57 1.33 0.99
CA TYR A 122 7.48 0.81 1.80
C TYR A 122 6.19 0.74 0.98
N LEU A 123 5.57 -0.44 0.97
CA LEU A 123 4.31 -0.69 0.26
C LEU A 123 3.25 -1.26 1.18
N SER A 124 2.02 -0.74 1.08
CA SER A 124 0.88 -1.22 1.85
C SER A 124 -0.37 -1.36 1.00
N PHE A 125 -0.90 -2.58 0.96
CA PHE A 125 -2.13 -2.99 0.29
C PHE A 125 -3.01 -3.82 1.23
N GLY A 126 -2.94 -3.55 2.52
CA GLY A 126 -3.69 -4.23 3.56
C GLY A 126 -5.20 -4.05 3.37
N GLY A 127 -5.97 -5.11 3.57
CA GLY A 127 -7.43 -5.08 3.47
C GLY A 127 -7.97 -4.70 2.09
N THR A 128 -7.22 -4.99 1.03
CA THR A 128 -7.70 -4.87 -0.35
C THR A 128 -8.35 -6.20 -0.80
N LEU A 129 -8.58 -6.38 -2.10
CA LEU A 129 -9.24 -7.56 -2.69
C LEU A 129 -8.26 -8.49 -3.41
N ILE A 130 -6.98 -8.43 -3.05
CA ILE A 130 -5.93 -9.19 -3.72
C ILE A 130 -6.02 -10.66 -3.30
N THR A 131 -5.94 -11.54 -4.30
CA THR A 131 -5.93 -13.01 -4.11
C THR A 131 -4.57 -13.64 -4.46
N GLN A 132 -3.76 -12.93 -5.24
CA GLN A 132 -2.38 -13.28 -5.59
C GLN A 132 -1.60 -12.02 -5.96
N LEU A 133 -0.30 -12.02 -5.71
CA LEU A 133 0.61 -11.02 -6.27
C LEU A 133 0.80 -11.26 -7.79
N PRO A 134 1.33 -10.31 -8.58
CA PRO A 134 1.62 -10.54 -10.00
C PRO A 134 2.65 -11.67 -10.18
N GLU A 135 2.45 -12.53 -11.19
CA GLU A 135 3.36 -13.65 -11.48
C GLU A 135 4.69 -13.17 -12.11
N ASN A 136 4.68 -12.03 -12.81
CA ASN A 136 5.70 -11.61 -13.75
C ASN A 136 6.58 -10.45 -13.26
N VAL A 137 6.88 -10.39 -11.96
CA VAL A 137 7.92 -9.49 -11.43
C VAL A 137 9.28 -10.03 -11.87
N THR A 138 10.02 -9.22 -12.62
CA THR A 138 11.29 -9.61 -13.23
C THR A 138 12.46 -9.49 -12.26
N LYS A 139 12.42 -8.49 -11.37
CA LYS A 139 13.43 -8.24 -10.35
C LYS A 139 12.79 -7.50 -9.17
N LEU A 140 12.81 -8.11 -7.99
CA LEU A 140 12.42 -7.41 -6.76
C LEU A 140 13.38 -6.24 -6.51
N SER A 141 12.83 -5.05 -6.23
CA SER A 141 13.59 -3.89 -5.82
C SER A 141 14.39 -4.19 -4.57
N SER A 142 15.67 -3.82 -4.58
CA SER A 142 16.56 -3.94 -3.41
C SER A 142 16.24 -2.95 -2.29
N SER A 143 15.42 -1.94 -2.57
CA SER A 143 15.03 -0.90 -1.61
C SER A 143 13.79 -1.26 -0.79
N LEU A 144 13.00 -2.26 -1.21
CA LEU A 144 11.73 -2.60 -0.58
C LEU A 144 11.96 -3.19 0.83
N GLY A 145 11.77 -2.37 1.85
CA GLY A 145 12.00 -2.69 3.27
C GLY A 145 10.73 -3.00 4.09
N ASP A 146 9.54 -2.84 3.53
CA ASP A 146 8.29 -3.35 4.13
C ASP A 146 7.23 -3.58 3.04
N LEU A 147 6.51 -4.68 3.18
CA LEU A 147 5.36 -5.00 2.33
C LEU A 147 4.21 -5.52 3.20
N ASN A 148 3.21 -4.67 3.38
CA ASN A 148 1.98 -5.02 4.07
C ASN A 148 0.91 -5.51 3.10
N LEU A 149 0.54 -6.78 3.24
CA LEU A 149 -0.48 -7.49 2.48
C LEU A 149 -1.54 -8.12 3.40
N SER A 150 -1.60 -7.67 4.65
CA SER A 150 -2.51 -8.20 5.67
C SER A 150 -3.97 -8.08 5.23
N TYR A 151 -4.84 -8.96 5.73
CA TYR A 151 -6.28 -8.98 5.50
C TYR A 151 -6.69 -9.05 4.03
N ASN A 152 -5.83 -9.62 3.18
CA ASN A 152 -6.15 -10.06 1.83
C ASN A 152 -6.51 -11.55 1.79
N ASN A 153 -6.89 -12.08 0.63
CA ASN A 153 -7.17 -13.50 0.44
C ASN A 153 -5.96 -14.26 -0.16
N LEU A 154 -4.74 -13.88 0.22
CA LEU A 154 -3.50 -14.50 -0.24
C LEU A 154 -3.29 -15.87 0.41
N SER A 155 -3.09 -16.90 -0.40
CA SER A 155 -2.84 -18.26 0.08
C SER A 155 -1.41 -18.76 -0.19
N PHE A 156 -0.65 -18.04 -1.01
CA PHE A 156 0.72 -18.38 -1.37
C PHE A 156 1.50 -17.10 -1.77
N LEU A 157 2.81 -17.25 -1.92
CA LEU A 157 3.73 -16.24 -2.43
C LEU A 157 4.51 -16.80 -3.62
N TRP A 158 4.80 -15.95 -4.61
CA TRP A 158 5.61 -16.32 -5.78
C TRP A 158 7.09 -16.28 -5.45
N SER A 159 7.90 -17.12 -6.09
CA SER A 159 9.35 -17.22 -5.80
C SER A 159 10.15 -15.96 -6.12
N TRP A 160 9.63 -15.03 -6.93
CA TRP A 160 10.30 -13.76 -7.17
C TRP A 160 10.43 -12.90 -5.90
N ILE A 161 9.62 -13.15 -4.86
CA ILE A 161 9.66 -12.41 -3.60
C ILE A 161 10.71 -12.95 -2.63
N ASP A 162 11.25 -14.13 -2.88
CA ASP A 162 12.24 -14.79 -2.01
C ASP A 162 13.44 -13.89 -1.65
N PRO A 163 13.98 -13.03 -2.54
CA PRO A 163 15.10 -12.13 -2.18
C PRO A 163 14.81 -11.17 -1.02
N ILE A 164 13.53 -10.94 -0.67
CA ILE A 164 13.17 -10.04 0.44
C ILE A 164 13.73 -10.50 1.80
N ILE A 165 14.05 -11.79 1.94
CA ILE A 165 14.62 -12.34 3.18
C ILE A 165 15.98 -11.75 3.56
N ASP A 166 16.69 -11.22 2.55
CA ASP A 166 18.02 -10.64 2.65
C ASP A 166 18.01 -9.11 2.76
N HIS A 167 16.83 -8.48 2.72
CA HIS A 167 16.71 -7.02 2.85
C HIS A 167 16.93 -6.57 4.30
N GLU A 168 17.56 -5.43 4.47
CA GLU A 168 17.89 -4.81 5.76
C GLU A 168 17.21 -3.45 5.91
N PRO A 169 16.63 -3.12 7.07
CA PRO A 169 16.53 -3.96 8.28
C PRO A 169 15.64 -5.19 8.06
N ASN A 170 15.72 -6.21 8.92
CA ASN A 170 14.82 -7.39 8.91
C ASN A 170 13.39 -6.98 8.54
N THR A 171 13.02 -7.27 7.29
CA THR A 171 11.81 -6.73 6.65
C THR A 171 10.70 -7.76 6.76
N PRO A 172 9.67 -7.54 7.59
CA PRO A 172 8.56 -8.47 7.66
C PRO A 172 7.62 -8.26 6.46
N LEU A 173 7.32 -9.35 5.76
CA LEU A 173 6.09 -9.48 5.00
C LEU A 173 4.93 -9.55 5.99
N SER A 174 4.11 -8.49 6.06
CA SER A 174 2.94 -8.49 6.94
C SER A 174 1.76 -9.15 6.21
N LEU A 175 1.33 -10.31 6.72
CA LEU A 175 0.33 -11.19 6.10
C LEU A 175 -0.80 -11.57 7.05
N ALA A 176 -0.98 -10.82 8.14
CA ALA A 176 -1.99 -11.09 9.16
C ALA A 176 -3.39 -11.27 8.55
N GLY A 177 -4.18 -12.22 9.06
CA GLY A 177 -5.53 -12.45 8.55
C GLY A 177 -5.64 -13.07 7.15
N THR A 178 -4.53 -13.41 6.49
CA THR A 178 -4.55 -14.12 5.20
C THR A 178 -4.69 -15.65 5.39
N PRO A 179 -5.22 -16.38 4.38
CA PRO A 179 -5.13 -17.84 4.33
C PRO A 179 -3.71 -18.39 4.51
N TYR A 180 -2.69 -17.71 3.97
CA TYR A 180 -1.29 -18.09 4.14
C TYR A 180 -0.86 -18.10 5.61
N CYS A 181 -1.16 -17.04 6.36
CA CYS A 181 -0.81 -16.98 7.78
C CYS A 181 -1.54 -18.03 8.62
N ARG A 182 -2.81 -18.31 8.30
CA ARG A 182 -3.55 -19.41 8.94
C ARG A 182 -2.87 -20.76 8.73
N ASP A 183 -2.37 -21.03 7.53
CA ASP A 183 -1.63 -22.26 7.23
C ASP A 183 -0.28 -22.28 7.97
N LEU A 184 0.45 -21.16 7.96
CA LEU A 184 1.75 -21.01 8.63
C LEU A 184 1.66 -21.27 10.13
N GLU A 185 0.66 -20.71 10.80
CA GLU A 185 0.42 -20.91 12.23
C GLU A 185 0.16 -22.38 12.57
N ARG A 186 -0.68 -23.06 11.78
CA ARG A 186 -0.98 -24.49 11.96
C ARG A 186 0.23 -25.38 11.68
N ILE A 187 1.11 -24.97 10.77
CA ILE A 187 2.40 -25.63 10.55
C ILE A 187 3.28 -25.51 11.79
N PHE A 188 3.40 -24.31 12.37
CA PHE A 188 4.21 -24.10 13.57
C PHE A 188 3.68 -24.79 14.83
N THR A 189 2.37 -25.03 14.94
CA THR A 189 1.78 -25.81 16.05
C THR A 189 1.80 -27.31 15.80
N GLY A 190 2.16 -27.77 14.59
CA GLY A 190 2.17 -29.18 14.20
C GLY A 190 0.79 -29.74 13.85
N GLU A 191 -0.24 -28.89 13.75
CA GLU A 191 -1.58 -29.25 13.27
C GLU A 191 -1.62 -29.53 11.76
N GLN A 192 -0.63 -29.05 11.02
CA GLN A 192 -0.49 -29.18 9.57
C GLN A 192 0.99 -29.41 9.21
N THR A 193 1.26 -30.16 8.14
CA THR A 193 2.64 -30.47 7.72
C THR A 193 3.12 -29.69 6.51
N ASN A 194 2.22 -29.14 5.70
CA ASN A 194 2.51 -28.41 4.45
C ASN A 194 1.46 -27.31 4.24
N PHE A 195 1.79 -26.27 3.47
CA PHE A 195 0.79 -25.28 3.03
C PHE A 195 -0.31 -25.93 2.18
N LEU A 196 -1.54 -25.43 2.27
CA LEU A 196 -2.67 -25.97 1.50
C LEU A 196 -2.64 -25.51 0.04
N SER A 197 -2.07 -24.33 -0.20
CA SER A 197 -1.89 -23.76 -1.54
C SER A 197 -0.42 -23.72 -1.90
N ILE A 198 -0.10 -24.15 -3.12
CA ILE A 198 1.25 -24.09 -3.68
C ILE A 198 1.18 -23.16 -4.89
N PRO A 199 2.13 -22.20 -5.03
CA PRO A 199 2.19 -21.35 -6.21
C PRO A 199 2.31 -22.23 -7.48
N PRO A 200 1.63 -21.88 -8.58
CA PRO A 200 1.94 -22.46 -9.88
C PRO A 200 3.43 -22.34 -10.19
N LEU A 201 4.02 -23.35 -10.84
CA LEU A 201 5.39 -23.22 -11.34
C LEU A 201 5.43 -22.11 -12.39
N SER A 202 6.14 -21.02 -12.10
CA SER A 202 6.34 -19.94 -13.08
C SER A 202 7.08 -20.50 -14.30
N GLN A 203 6.76 -19.97 -15.49
CA GLN A 203 7.40 -20.43 -16.74
C GLN A 203 8.93 -20.24 -16.77
N ASN A 204 9.48 -19.40 -15.88
CA ASN A 204 10.87 -18.95 -15.94
C ASN A 204 11.75 -19.33 -14.74
N ASN A 205 11.23 -19.93 -13.67
CA ASN A 205 12.03 -20.41 -12.54
C ASN A 205 11.43 -21.70 -11.97
N ALA A 206 12.19 -22.79 -12.09
CA ALA A 206 11.80 -24.16 -11.70
C ALA A 206 11.84 -24.42 -10.18
N GLU A 207 11.93 -23.37 -9.35
CA GLU A 207 12.07 -23.49 -7.91
C GLU A 207 10.81 -22.99 -7.19
N MET A 208 10.35 -23.81 -6.26
CA MET A 208 9.26 -23.49 -5.35
C MET A 208 9.75 -22.39 -4.40
N SER A 209 8.90 -21.37 -4.15
CA SER A 209 9.26 -20.28 -3.23
C SER A 209 9.68 -20.83 -1.87
N ILE A 210 10.68 -20.22 -1.26
CA ILE A 210 11.08 -20.51 0.14
C ILE A 210 9.89 -20.33 1.11
N PHE A 211 8.94 -19.46 0.77
CA PHE A 211 7.71 -19.25 1.53
C PHE A 211 6.70 -20.39 1.41
N ALA A 212 6.90 -21.34 0.50
CA ALA A 212 6.12 -22.58 0.42
C ALA A 212 6.83 -23.80 1.06
N ASP A 213 8.08 -23.65 1.54
CA ASP A 213 8.79 -24.71 2.25
C ASP A 213 8.40 -24.76 3.73
N ALA A 214 7.55 -25.72 4.10
CA ALA A 214 7.10 -25.96 5.47
C ALA A 214 8.10 -26.74 6.35
N SER A 215 9.27 -27.11 5.82
CA SER A 215 10.27 -27.90 6.54
C SER A 215 10.75 -27.20 7.81
N VAL A 216 11.02 -27.98 8.86
CA VAL A 216 11.51 -27.45 10.15
C VAL A 216 12.81 -26.65 9.97
N GLY A 217 13.63 -27.00 8.97
CA GLY A 217 14.85 -26.27 8.63
C GLY A 217 14.60 -24.83 8.18
N ASN A 218 13.43 -24.55 7.58
CA ASN A 218 13.06 -23.24 7.07
C ASN A 218 12.28 -22.37 8.07
N TRP A 219 11.85 -22.92 9.21
CA TRP A 219 11.01 -22.21 10.18
C TRP A 219 11.63 -20.91 10.71
N ALA A 220 12.97 -20.86 10.85
CA ALA A 220 13.65 -19.65 11.30
C ALA A 220 13.51 -18.51 10.28
N THR A 221 13.65 -18.82 8.99
CA THR A 221 13.46 -17.87 7.89
C THR A 221 12.02 -17.38 7.86
N LEU A 222 11.03 -18.28 7.90
CA LEU A 222 9.62 -17.91 7.88
C LEU A 222 9.24 -17.00 9.07
N LYS A 223 9.72 -17.31 10.28
CA LYS A 223 9.47 -16.49 11.48
C LYS A 223 10.16 -15.13 11.44
N LYS A 224 11.30 -15.04 10.77
CA LYS A 224 12.05 -13.79 10.58
C LYS A 224 11.36 -12.88 9.55
N SER A 225 10.90 -13.48 8.45
CA SER A 225 10.47 -12.76 7.25
C SER A 225 8.97 -12.58 7.13
N VAL A 226 8.14 -13.29 7.91
CA VAL A 226 6.68 -13.16 7.87
C VAL A 226 6.13 -12.76 9.24
N SER A 227 5.33 -11.69 9.25
CA SER A 227 4.51 -11.30 10.40
C SER A 227 3.05 -11.68 10.17
N CYS A 228 2.52 -12.54 11.04
CA CYS A 228 1.09 -12.86 11.10
C CYS A 228 0.37 -12.15 12.26
N ALA A 229 1.09 -11.31 13.03
CA ALA A 229 0.52 -10.56 14.13
C ALA A 229 -0.47 -9.51 13.62
N GLU A 230 -1.60 -9.36 14.31
CA GLU A 230 -2.58 -8.33 14.00
C GLU A 230 -1.93 -6.94 14.02
N GLN A 231 -2.18 -6.19 12.95
CA GLN A 231 -1.76 -4.81 12.78
C GLN A 231 -2.93 -3.99 12.23
N ASP A 232 -2.83 -2.68 12.35
CA ASP A 232 -3.75 -1.76 11.69
C ASP A 232 -3.68 -1.95 10.18
N ARG A 233 -4.84 -1.84 9.52
CA ARG A 233 -4.94 -2.01 8.06
C ARG A 233 -4.40 -0.81 7.31
N THR A 234 -4.42 0.35 7.96
CA THR A 234 -4.03 1.64 7.42
C THR A 234 -2.83 2.15 8.18
N TRP A 235 -1.92 2.83 7.49
CA TRP A 235 -0.83 3.55 8.13
C TRP A 235 -1.28 4.90 8.68
N TYR A 236 -2.28 5.52 8.05
CA TYR A 236 -2.98 6.63 8.69
C TYR A 236 -3.76 6.12 9.91
N PRO A 237 -3.59 6.74 11.10
CA PRO A 237 -4.17 6.24 12.34
C PRO A 237 -5.65 6.66 12.45
N ILE A 238 -6.49 6.06 11.61
CA ILE A 238 -7.93 6.39 11.48
C ILE A 238 -8.64 6.36 12.83
N ASP A 239 -8.49 5.28 13.60
CA ASP A 239 -9.20 5.10 14.87
C ASP A 239 -8.78 6.15 15.92
N PHE A 240 -7.49 6.48 15.97
CA PHE A 240 -6.97 7.55 16.81
C PHE A 240 -7.57 8.90 16.40
N GLU A 241 -7.55 9.21 15.10
CA GLU A 241 -8.09 10.47 14.58
C GLU A 241 -9.60 10.59 14.79
N ASP A 242 -10.36 9.51 14.65
CA ASP A 242 -11.77 9.49 15.00
C ASP A 242 -12.02 9.73 16.49
N GLN A 243 -11.15 9.21 17.36
CA GLN A 243 -11.27 9.40 18.80
C GLN A 243 -10.98 10.85 19.23
N TYR A 244 -9.98 11.50 18.62
CA TYR A 244 -9.42 12.77 19.11
C TYR A 244 -9.75 13.99 18.23
N SER A 245 -9.98 13.79 16.93
CA SER A 245 -10.26 14.85 15.95
C SER A 245 -11.73 14.89 15.50
N SER A 246 -12.55 13.93 15.93
CA SER A 246 -14.00 14.06 15.77
C SER A 246 -14.48 15.31 16.49
N ILE A 247 -14.98 16.28 15.73
CA ILE A 247 -15.77 17.37 16.28
C ILE A 247 -16.93 16.68 17.00
N ARG A 248 -16.89 16.68 18.35
CA ARG A 248 -18.05 16.27 19.15
C ARG A 248 -19.20 17.12 18.65
N ILE A 249 -20.16 16.51 17.96
CA ILE A 249 -21.45 17.15 17.73
C ILE A 249 -22.00 17.35 19.14
N VAL A 250 -21.91 18.59 19.62
CA VAL A 250 -22.63 18.98 20.82
C VAL A 250 -24.08 19.00 20.34
N ASP A 251 -24.81 17.94 20.66
CA ASP A 251 -26.26 17.92 20.50
C ASP A 251 -26.82 19.16 21.22
N GLY A 252 -27.36 20.09 20.42
CA GLY A 252 -28.01 21.32 20.89
C GLY A 252 -29.43 21.07 21.34
#